data_AF-A0A453EL46-F1
#
_entry.id   AF-A0A453EL46-F1
#
_cell.length_a   1.000
_cell.length_b   1.000
_cell.length_c   1.000
_cell.angle_alpha   90.00
_cell.angle_beta   90.00
_cell.angle_gamma   90.00
#
_symmetry.space_group_name_H-M   'P 1'
#
loop_
_entity.id
_entity.type
_entity.pdbx_description
1 polymer ?
#
loop_
_entity_poly.entity_id
_entity_poly.type
_entity_poly.pdbx_seq_one_letter_code
_entity_poly.pdbx_strand_id
1 'polypeptide(L)'
;VILTKDNLLRRRWVGSSRCCYCDQDETIQHLFLDCPLAKLFWRSVHVAFNISPPNSIEMLFGTWLDGVNVHLARNIRIGICALIWAI
;
A
#
# COMPACT_ATOMS: atom_id res chain seq x y z
N VAL A 1 -3.82 10.70 9.24
CA VAL A 1 -4.10 9.41 9.91
C VAL A 1 -4.78 8.51 8.90
N ILE A 2 -4.22 7.33 8.61
CA ILE A 2 -4.84 6.34 7.71
C ILE A 2 -5.85 5.52 8.51
N LEU A 3 -7.07 5.37 8.00
CA LEU A 3 -8.19 4.66 8.66
C LEU A 3 -8.07 3.14 8.47
N THR A 4 -6.98 2.55 8.95
CA THR A 4 -6.84 1.10 9.04
C THR A 4 -7.52 0.55 10.28
N LYS A 5 -7.94 -0.72 10.26
CA LYS A 5 -8.67 -1.34 11.39
C LYS A 5 -7.88 -1.34 12.68
N ASP A 6 -6.55 -1.46 12.66
CA ASP A 6 -5.69 -1.28 13.84
C ASP A 6 -5.81 0.13 14.45
N ASN A 7 -5.88 1.18 13.63
CA ASN A 7 -6.08 2.56 14.09
C ASN A 7 -7.50 2.80 14.61
N LEU A 8 -8.51 2.13 14.05
CA LEU A 8 -9.88 2.16 14.55
C LEU A 8 -9.99 1.48 15.91
N LEU A 9 -9.36 0.31 16.07
CA LEU A 9 -9.32 -0.41 17.35
C LEU A 9 -8.63 0.41 18.45
N ARG A 10 -7.52 1.10 18.13
CA ARG A 10 -6.88 2.07 19.05
C ARG A 10 -7.80 3.21 19.49
N ARG A 11 -8.84 3.52 18.71
CA ARG A 11 -9.87 4.53 19.00
C ARG A 11 -11.13 3.94 19.65
N ARG A 12 -11.08 2.70 20.15
CA ARG A 12 -12.21 1.97 20.77
C ARG A 12 -13.36 1.66 19.82
N TRP A 13 -13.11 1.58 18.51
CA TRP A 13 -14.09 1.03 17.58
C TRP A 13 -14.29 -0.46 17.85
N VAL A 14 -15.54 -0.93 17.78
CA VAL A 14 -15.87 -2.35 18.00
C VAL A 14 -16.03 -3.02 16.64
N GLY A 15 -15.08 -3.90 16.32
CA GLY A 15 -15.16 -4.77 15.14
C GLY A 15 -13.88 -5.59 14.96
N SER A 16 -13.78 -6.31 13.85
CA SER A 16 -12.67 -7.23 13.58
C SER A 16 -11.38 -6.47 13.25
N SER A 17 -10.25 -6.95 13.76
CA SER A 17 -8.90 -6.52 13.34
C SER A 17 -8.48 -7.10 12.00
N ARG A 18 -9.19 -8.11 11.47
CA ARG A 18 -8.76 -8.85 10.29
C ARG A 18 -8.88 -8.04 9.01
N CYS A 19 -7.92 -8.23 8.11
CA CYS A 19 -7.89 -7.67 6.77
C CYS A 19 -9.10 -8.13 5.93
N CYS A 20 -9.65 -7.24 5.10
CA CYS A 20 -10.76 -7.60 4.21
C CYS A 20 -10.37 -8.61 3.12
N TYR A 21 -9.07 -8.73 2.81
CA TYR A 21 -8.56 -9.49 1.67
C TYR A 21 -7.87 -10.80 2.07
N CYS A 22 -7.63 -11.03 3.37
CA CYS A 22 -7.06 -12.28 3.89
C CYS A 22 -7.26 -12.42 5.41
N ASP A 23 -6.98 -13.61 5.97
CA ASP A 23 -7.18 -13.93 7.40
C ASP A 23 -6.10 -13.41 8.37
N GLN A 24 -5.34 -12.38 7.98
CA GLN A 24 -4.33 -11.74 8.84
C GLN A 24 -4.85 -10.43 9.44
N ASP A 25 -4.25 -9.97 10.54
CA ASP A 25 -4.58 -8.66 11.12
C ASP A 25 -4.21 -7.52 10.17
N GLU A 26 -5.13 -6.58 10.02
CA GLU A 26 -4.96 -5.41 9.17
C GLU A 26 -4.12 -4.35 9.90
N THR A 27 -2.97 -4.06 9.32
CA THR A 27 -2.13 -2.90 9.67
C THR A 27 -1.87 -2.11 8.40
N ILE A 28 -1.42 -0.86 8.53
CA ILE A 28 -1.03 -0.05 7.35
C ILE A 28 0.00 -0.80 6.49
N GLN A 29 1.02 -1.39 7.11
CA GLN A 29 2.03 -2.15 6.38
C GLN A 29 1.45 -3.40 5.71
N HIS A 30 0.61 -4.14 6.44
CA HIS A 30 -0.03 -5.32 5.87
C HIS A 30 -0.91 -4.98 4.67
N LEU A 31 -1.79 -3.99 4.82
CA LEU A 31 -2.76 -3.60 3.80
C LEU A 31 -2.07 -3.17 2.49
N PHE A 32 -0.98 -2.39 2.59
CA PHE A 32 -0.32 -1.83 1.41
C PHE A 32 0.85 -2.65 0.88
N LEU A 33 1.49 -3.52 1.66
CA LEU A 33 2.71 -4.23 1.25
C LEU A 33 2.61 -5.75 1.42
N ASP A 34 2.16 -6.24 2.59
CA ASP A 34 2.31 -7.67 2.92
C ASP A 34 1.11 -8.54 2.51
N CYS A 35 -0.06 -7.93 2.35
CA CYS A 35 -1.30 -8.59 1.94
C CYS A 35 -1.10 -9.31 0.60
N PRO A 36 -1.62 -10.54 0.41
CA PRO A 36 -1.51 -11.25 -0.86
C PRO A 36 -1.97 -10.43 -2.08
N LEU A 37 -3.04 -9.64 -1.92
CA LEU A 37 -3.53 -8.72 -2.94
C LEU A 37 -2.50 -7.62 -3.26
N ALA A 38 -1.95 -6.99 -2.22
CA ALA A 38 -0.90 -5.97 -2.37
C ALA A 38 0.36 -6.54 -3.04
N LYS A 39 0.78 -7.75 -2.69
CA LYS A 39 1.92 -8.43 -3.33
C LYS A 39 1.70 -8.67 -4.82
N LEU A 40 0.48 -9.07 -5.20
CA LEU A 40 0.13 -9.25 -6.61
C LEU A 40 0.17 -7.91 -7.37
N PHE A 41 -0.36 -6.86 -6.76
CA PHE A 41 -0.28 -5.51 -7.30
C PHE A 41 1.17 -5.06 -7.52
N TRP A 42 2.02 -5.20 -6.50
CA TRP A 42 3.43 -4.83 -6.57
C TRP A 42 4.22 -5.62 -7.62
N ARG A 43 3.92 -6.91 -7.79
CA ARG A 43 4.47 -7.71 -8.89
C ARG A 43 4.07 -7.17 -10.25
N SER A 44 2.81 -6.74 -10.41
CA SER A 44 2.32 -6.15 -11.66
C SER A 44 3.04 -4.85 -11.99
N VAL A 45 3.23 -3.98 -10.99
CA VAL A 45 4.02 -2.74 -11.11
C VAL A 45 5.47 -3.06 -11.49
N HIS A 46 6.09 -4.04 -10.84
CA HIS A 46 7.47 -4.45 -11.14
C HIS A 46 7.60 -4.96 -12.59
N VAL A 47 6.68 -5.80 -13.05
CA VAL A 47 6.72 -6.32 -14.43
C VAL A 47 6.45 -5.22 -15.46
N ALA A 48 5.51 -4.30 -15.19
CA ALA A 48 5.13 -3.26 -16.15
C ALA A 48 6.16 -2.13 -16.25
N PHE A 49 6.78 -1.75 -15.14
CA PHE A 49 7.63 -0.55 -15.06
C PHE A 49 9.09 -0.85 -14.71
N ASN A 50 9.44 -2.11 -14.42
CA ASN A 50 10.77 -2.53 -13.96
C ASN A 50 11.24 -1.77 -12.71
N ILE A 51 10.31 -1.50 -11.79
CA ILE A 51 10.56 -0.79 -10.53
C ILE A 51 10.40 -1.77 -9.37
N SER A 52 11.44 -1.85 -8.53
CA SER A 52 11.41 -2.66 -7.31
C SER A 52 10.30 -2.17 -6.38
N PRO A 53 9.49 -3.06 -5.82
CA PRO A 53 8.43 -2.66 -4.90
C PRO A 53 9.00 -2.06 -3.59
N PRO A 54 8.24 -1.18 -2.92
CA PRO A 54 8.67 -0.61 -1.66
C PRO A 54 8.67 -1.66 -0.55
N ASN A 55 9.59 -1.53 0.39
CA ASN A 55 9.73 -2.44 1.54
C ASN A 55 9.12 -1.88 2.84
N SER A 56 8.79 -0.59 2.86
CA SER A 56 8.18 0.08 4.00
C SER A 56 7.22 1.18 3.53
N ILE A 57 6.31 1.56 4.41
CA ILE A 57 5.37 2.67 4.17
C ILE A 57 6.12 4.00 4.03
N GLU A 58 7.20 4.18 4.78
CA GLU A 58 8.06 5.36 4.70
C GLU A 58 8.73 5.46 3.33
N MET A 59 9.24 4.34 2.80
CA MET A 59 9.80 4.30 1.46
C MET A 59 8.73 4.60 0.42
N LEU A 60 7.56 3.93 0.52
CA LEU A 60 6.42 4.10 -0.41
C LEU A 60 6.01 5.57 -0.58
N PHE A 61 5.91 6.32 0.51
CA PHE A 61 5.51 7.74 0.48
C PHE A 61 6.68 8.73 0.42
N GLY A 62 7.92 8.26 0.60
CA GLY A 62 9.14 9.07 0.60
C GLY A 62 9.96 8.88 -0.66
N THR A 63 10.90 7.92 -0.61
CA THR A 63 12.04 7.80 -1.54
C THR A 63 11.85 6.74 -2.62
N TRP A 64 10.72 6.03 -2.67
CA TRP A 64 10.54 4.85 -3.54
C TRP A 64 10.75 5.14 -5.04
N LEU A 65 10.42 6.34 -5.50
CA LEU A 65 10.54 6.74 -6.91
C LEU A 65 11.73 7.69 -7.16
N ASP A 66 12.67 7.76 -6.23
CA ASP A 66 13.87 8.58 -6.41
C ASP A 66 14.71 8.02 -7.57
N GLY A 67 15.12 8.90 -8.48
CA GLY A 67 15.84 8.51 -9.70
C GLY A 67 14.96 8.00 -10.85
N VAL A 68 13.64 7.85 -10.65
CA VAL A 68 12.70 7.56 -11.74
C VAL A 68 12.37 8.85 -12.50
N ASN A 69 12.18 8.76 -13.82
CA ASN A 69 11.74 9.90 -14.64
C ASN A 69 10.50 10.57 -14.04
N VAL A 70 10.52 11.90 -13.89
CA VAL A 70 9.47 12.67 -13.20
C VAL A 70 8.06 12.46 -13.78
N HIS A 71 7.95 12.30 -15.11
CA HIS A 71 6.65 12.06 -15.76
C HIS A 71 6.13 10.66 -15.45
N LEU A 72 7.00 9.66 -15.52
CA LEU A 72 6.65 8.28 -15.17
C LEU A 72 6.30 8.16 -13.68
N ALA A 73 7.13 8.75 -12.81
CA ALA A 73 6.93 8.76 -11.37
C ALA A 73 5.58 9.41 -11.01
N ARG A 74 5.21 10.52 -11.67
CA ARG A 74 3.91 11.17 -11.47
C ARG A 74 2.74 10.26 -11.85
N ASN A 75 2.82 9.58 -12.99
CA ASN A 75 1.75 8.66 -13.43
C ASN A 75 1.61 7.48 -12.46
N ILE A 76 2.73 6.90 -12.02
CA ILE A 76 2.75 5.81 -11.04
C ILE A 76 2.14 6.27 -9.70
N ARG A 77 2.51 7.47 -9.23
CA ARG A 77 1.93 8.05 -8.00
C ARG A 77 0.42 8.24 -8.11
N ILE A 78 -0.08 8.74 -9.24
CA ILE A 78 -1.52 8.92 -9.47
C ILE A 78 -2.23 7.55 -9.42
N GLY A 79 -1.69 6.55 -10.13
CA GLY A 79 -2.25 5.20 -10.14
C GLY A 79 -2.30 4.57 -8.75
N ILE A 80 -1.22 4.70 -7.98
CA ILE A 80 -1.16 4.19 -6.61
C ILE A 80 -2.10 4.94 -5.68
N CYS A 81 -2.16 6.28 -5.74
CA CYS A 81 -3.11 7.05 -4.95
C CYS A 81 -4.57 6.65 -5.23
N ALA A 82 -4.92 6.42 -6.50
CA ALA A 82 -6.26 5.98 -6.88
C ALA A 82 -6.57 4.58 -6.32
N LEU A 83 -5.60 3.66 -6.35
CA LEU A 83 -5.76 2.31 -5.80
C LEU A 83 -5.81 2.29 -4.28
N ILE A 84 -4.97 3.07 -3.61
CA ILE A 84 -5.01 3.27 -2.16
C ILE A 84 -6.37 3.82 -1.73
N TRP A 85 -6.99 4.67 -2.54
CA TRP A 85 -8.33 5.20 -2.26
C TRP A 85 -9.46 4.18 -2.48
N ALA A 86 -9.26 3.22 -3.39
CA ALA A 86 -10.23 2.17 -3.68
C ALA A 86 -10.19 0.99 -2.69
N ILE A 87 -9.12 0.88 -1.91
CA ILE A 87 -8.93 -0.11 -0.84
C ILE A 87 -9.62 0.36 0.44
#